data_AF-A0A3B1E1C7-F1
#
_entry.id   AF-A0A3B1E1C7-F1
#
_cell.length_a   1.000
_cell.length_b   1.000
_cell.length_c   1.000
_cell.angle_alpha   90.00
_cell.angle_beta   90.00
_cell.angle_gamma   90.00
#
_symmetry.space_group_name_H-M   'P 1'
#
loop_
_entity.id
_entity.type
_entity.pdbx_description
1 polymer ?
#
loop_
_entity_poly.entity_id
_entity_poly.type
_entity_poly.pdbx_seq_one_letter_code
_entity_poly.pdbx_strand_id
1 'polypeptide(L)'
;MKYQEKTKHALSGFSLAPVRVFLLGLGVTVGLWTVWFSLHLPGLNLPPAVMGPAVLIVWVVLATLGARMVRPGLGGAILAGLVTAAISLMALGSVLVEQPDPAAYTEGQAALRPAAVLLAGGFLIAGGIIGAMGAFFGKVTKSQVLLPTIGIDPWPARLAWVVMVSYIPLILLGGLVTSSESGMAVRGWPDTFGANMFLYPVSLMSQPRIFLEHSHRLFGSLAGLATLLLWLVVILGPETRKKFGIWTTALLLAVILQGILGGQRVVLNSPVLAALHGAFGQVVLAYAAVLALWMSPSYRGLQLLEGEIATRSVRVFTTGALHISIVQLVLGAMYRHLRRGESPGSFHILLTHMVFAFGVVIFAVLAGSVLLRFTREHRDLLPSVAGRIRATG
;
A
#
# COMPACT_ATOMS: atom_id res chain seq x y z
N MET A 1 -9.77 -35.94 13.12
CA MET A 1 -10.71 -36.01 11.96
C MET A 1 -11.86 -35.01 12.05
N LYS A 2 -12.61 -34.94 13.16
CA LYS A 2 -13.80 -34.06 13.31
C LYS A 2 -13.58 -32.55 13.12
N TYR A 3 -12.37 -32.03 13.41
CA TYR A 3 -12.02 -30.61 13.19
C TYR A 3 -11.74 -30.29 11.71
N GLN A 4 -11.04 -31.20 11.02
CA GLN A 4 -10.71 -31.09 9.58
C GLN A 4 -11.96 -31.16 8.69
N GLU A 5 -12.96 -31.97 9.06
CA GLU A 5 -14.26 -31.98 8.38
C GLU A 5 -15.07 -30.70 8.59
N LYS A 6 -15.03 -30.11 9.79
CA LYS A 6 -15.72 -28.84 10.08
C LYS A 6 -15.13 -27.67 9.28
N THR A 7 -13.81 -27.61 9.12
CA THR A 7 -13.15 -26.61 8.26
C THR A 7 -13.39 -26.83 6.77
N LYS A 8 -13.52 -28.09 6.31
CA LYS A 8 -13.85 -28.39 4.91
C LYS A 8 -15.29 -27.99 4.55
N HIS A 9 -16.25 -28.17 5.47
CA HIS A 9 -17.64 -27.75 5.25
C HIS A 9 -17.88 -26.24 5.45
N ALA A 10 -17.06 -25.54 6.25
CA ALA A 10 -17.22 -24.10 6.45
C ALA A 10 -16.68 -23.23 5.29
N LEU A 11 -15.75 -23.78 4.49
CA LEU A 11 -15.16 -23.10 3.33
C LEU A 11 -15.85 -23.45 1.99
N SER A 12 -16.88 -24.31 1.99
CA SER A 12 -17.47 -24.86 0.76
C SER A 12 -18.28 -23.85 -0.07
N GLY A 13 -18.50 -22.63 0.42
CA GLY A 13 -19.24 -21.58 -0.28
C GLY A 13 -18.40 -20.46 -0.90
N PHE A 14 -17.10 -20.33 -0.55
CA PHE A 14 -16.27 -19.20 -0.99
C PHE A 14 -15.08 -19.70 -1.82
N SER A 15 -15.15 -19.52 -3.14
CA SER A 15 -14.05 -19.86 -4.04
C SER A 15 -12.82 -19.00 -3.72
N LEU A 16 -11.67 -19.62 -3.50
CA LEU A 16 -10.39 -18.92 -3.32
C LEU A 16 -9.84 -18.35 -4.62
N ALA A 17 -10.39 -18.75 -5.78
CA ALA A 17 -9.87 -18.36 -7.08
C ALA A 17 -9.95 -16.83 -7.34
N PRO A 18 -11.09 -16.14 -7.10
CA PRO A 18 -11.17 -14.69 -7.25
C PRO A 18 -10.19 -13.93 -6.35
N VAL A 19 -10.00 -14.39 -5.12
CA VAL A 19 -9.07 -13.75 -4.18
C VAL A 19 -7.63 -13.84 -4.67
N ARG A 20 -7.20 -15.00 -5.17
CA ARG A 20 -5.86 -15.17 -5.74
C ARG A 20 -5.64 -14.28 -6.95
N VAL A 21 -6.67 -14.09 -7.78
CA VAL A 21 -6.65 -13.16 -8.91
C VAL A 21 -6.41 -11.73 -8.42
N PHE A 22 -7.20 -11.24 -7.45
CA PHE A 22 -7.04 -9.89 -6.92
C PHE A 22 -5.70 -9.69 -6.20
N LEU A 23 -5.27 -10.66 -5.40
CA LEU A 23 -3.98 -10.62 -4.70
C LEU A 23 -2.82 -10.46 -5.69
N LEU A 24 -2.80 -11.30 -6.73
CA LEU A 24 -1.75 -11.25 -7.75
C LEU A 24 -1.84 -9.94 -8.54
N GLY A 25 -3.01 -9.60 -9.07
CA GLY A 25 -3.20 -8.42 -9.90
C GLY A 25 -2.86 -7.13 -9.17
N LEU A 26 -3.35 -6.97 -7.94
CA LEU A 26 -3.07 -5.79 -7.13
C LEU A 26 -1.59 -5.71 -6.71
N GLY A 27 -0.99 -6.84 -6.31
CA GLY A 27 0.43 -6.86 -5.94
C GLY A 27 1.34 -6.48 -7.09
N VAL A 28 1.08 -6.99 -8.29
CA VAL A 28 1.80 -6.61 -9.51
C VAL A 28 1.57 -5.14 -9.83
N THR A 29 0.32 -4.64 -9.72
CA THR A 29 -0.01 -3.22 -9.96
C THR A 29 0.81 -2.29 -9.08
N VAL A 30 0.88 -2.55 -7.77
CA VAL A 30 1.63 -1.71 -6.82
C VAL A 30 3.12 -1.64 -7.21
N GLY A 31 3.72 -2.77 -7.55
CA GLY A 31 5.11 -2.81 -8.02
C GLY A 31 5.30 -2.08 -9.34
N LEU A 32 4.40 -2.30 -10.30
CA LEU A 32 4.43 -1.68 -11.62
C LEU A 32 4.32 -0.15 -11.54
N TRP A 33 3.38 0.36 -10.74
CA TRP A 33 3.21 1.80 -10.54
C TRP A 33 4.42 2.43 -9.87
N THR A 34 5.00 1.75 -8.88
CA THR A 34 6.20 2.25 -8.19
C THR A 34 7.38 2.38 -9.17
N VAL A 35 7.57 1.40 -10.04
CA VAL A 35 8.61 1.45 -11.07
C VAL A 35 8.28 2.49 -12.14
N TRP A 36 7.04 2.51 -12.65
CA TRP A 36 6.61 3.49 -13.64
C TRP A 36 6.83 4.91 -13.13
N PHE A 37 6.39 5.22 -11.91
CA PHE A 37 6.61 6.51 -11.26
C PHE A 37 8.11 6.85 -11.17
N SER A 38 8.93 5.89 -10.72
CA SER A 38 10.37 6.07 -10.58
C SER A 38 11.04 6.40 -11.92
N LEU A 39 10.61 5.76 -13.02
CA LEU A 39 11.13 6.03 -14.36
C LEU A 39 10.67 7.37 -14.94
N HIS A 40 9.54 7.90 -14.47
CA HIS A 40 8.97 9.18 -14.90
C HIS A 40 9.31 10.34 -13.96
N LEU A 41 10.25 10.14 -13.01
CA LEU A 41 10.69 11.21 -12.13
C LEU A 41 11.26 12.39 -12.97
N PRO A 42 10.78 13.62 -12.73
CA PRO A 42 11.30 14.80 -13.41
C PRO A 42 12.82 14.92 -13.20
N GLY A 43 13.57 15.08 -14.29
CA GLY A 43 15.03 15.13 -14.27
C GLY A 43 15.73 13.87 -14.79
N LEU A 44 15.06 12.71 -14.81
CA LEU A 44 15.63 11.52 -15.48
C LEU A 44 15.57 11.62 -17.00
N ASN A 45 14.51 12.23 -17.55
CA ASN A 45 14.32 12.48 -18.99
C ASN A 45 14.58 11.26 -19.88
N LEU A 46 14.15 10.07 -19.43
CA LEU A 46 14.33 8.84 -20.19
C LEU A 46 13.46 8.85 -21.46
N PRO A 47 14.00 8.47 -22.62
CA PRO A 47 13.21 8.43 -23.84
C PRO A 47 12.11 7.34 -23.75
N PRO A 48 10.93 7.54 -24.36
CA PRO A 48 9.84 6.56 -24.34
C PRO A 48 10.25 5.17 -24.84
N ALA A 49 11.20 5.11 -25.77
CA ALA A 49 11.78 3.87 -26.31
C ALA A 49 12.53 3.02 -25.26
N VAL A 50 12.96 3.63 -24.14
CA VAL A 50 13.58 2.92 -23.02
C VAL A 50 12.54 2.61 -21.94
N MET A 51 11.70 3.60 -21.59
CA MET A 51 10.72 3.45 -20.52
C MET A 51 9.67 2.37 -20.82
N GLY A 52 9.12 2.37 -22.04
CA GLY A 52 8.08 1.41 -22.45
C GLY A 52 8.53 -0.05 -22.28
N PRO A 53 9.64 -0.46 -22.92
CA PRO A 53 10.19 -1.80 -22.75
C PRO A 53 10.56 -2.12 -21.31
N ALA A 54 11.15 -1.19 -20.56
CA ALA A 54 11.50 -1.40 -19.15
C ALA A 54 10.27 -1.73 -18.29
N VAL A 55 9.18 -0.98 -18.44
CA VAL A 55 7.91 -1.21 -17.73
C VAL A 55 7.32 -2.57 -18.11
N LEU A 56 7.35 -2.94 -19.39
CA LEU A 56 6.85 -4.26 -19.85
C LEU A 56 7.68 -5.42 -19.29
N ILE A 57 9.00 -5.31 -19.29
CA ILE A 57 9.90 -6.32 -18.71
C ILE A 57 9.60 -6.49 -17.22
N VAL A 58 9.50 -5.38 -16.49
CA VAL A 58 9.18 -5.39 -15.06
C VAL A 58 7.80 -6.01 -14.81
N TRP A 59 6.80 -5.71 -15.63
CA TRP A 59 5.48 -6.32 -15.51
C TRP A 59 5.55 -7.84 -15.68
N VAL A 60 6.23 -8.34 -16.72
CA VAL A 60 6.42 -9.79 -16.91
C VAL A 60 7.14 -10.42 -15.71
N VAL A 61 8.22 -9.81 -15.22
CA VAL A 61 8.98 -10.31 -14.07
C VAL A 61 8.11 -10.37 -12.81
N LEU A 62 7.39 -9.29 -12.47
CA LEU A 62 6.51 -9.24 -11.32
C LEU A 62 5.35 -10.25 -11.46
N ALA A 63 4.76 -10.39 -12.65
CA ALA A 63 3.73 -11.38 -12.93
C ALA A 63 4.26 -12.81 -12.75
N THR A 64 5.47 -13.10 -13.20
CA THR A 64 6.14 -14.39 -13.02
C THR A 64 6.41 -14.69 -11.54
N LEU A 65 7.01 -13.74 -10.81
CA LEU A 65 7.30 -13.90 -9.38
C LEU A 65 6.02 -14.06 -8.56
N GLY A 66 5.00 -13.26 -8.82
CA GLY A 66 3.71 -13.35 -8.15
C GLY A 66 2.98 -14.66 -8.46
N ALA A 67 2.97 -15.11 -9.73
CA ALA A 67 2.34 -16.37 -10.12
C ALA A 67 2.99 -17.58 -9.44
N ARG A 68 4.30 -17.53 -9.15
CA ARG A 68 5.01 -18.57 -8.38
C ARG A 68 4.53 -18.67 -6.93
N MET A 69 4.26 -17.53 -6.31
CA MET A 69 3.82 -17.44 -4.92
C MET A 69 2.35 -17.79 -4.75
N VAL A 70 1.50 -17.32 -5.67
CA VAL A 70 0.03 -17.42 -5.58
C VAL A 70 -0.51 -18.69 -6.25
N ARG A 71 0.17 -19.18 -7.30
CA ARG A 71 -0.23 -20.34 -8.11
C ARG A 71 -1.70 -20.28 -8.59
N PRO A 72 -2.10 -19.22 -9.33
CA PRO A 72 -3.49 -18.99 -9.72
C PRO A 72 -4.03 -19.91 -10.84
N GLY A 73 -3.18 -20.73 -11.46
CA GLY A 73 -3.51 -21.41 -12.73
C GLY A 73 -3.48 -20.46 -13.93
N LEU A 74 -3.64 -20.99 -15.15
CA LEU A 74 -3.56 -20.17 -16.37
C LEU A 74 -4.69 -19.13 -16.45
N GLY A 75 -5.95 -19.56 -16.31
CA GLY A 75 -7.10 -18.66 -16.33
C GLY A 75 -7.04 -17.59 -15.24
N GLY A 76 -6.65 -17.97 -14.02
CA GLY A 76 -6.47 -17.00 -12.93
C GLY A 76 -5.34 -16.01 -13.17
N ALA A 77 -4.24 -16.43 -13.82
CA ALA A 77 -3.15 -15.52 -14.16
C ALA A 77 -3.55 -14.54 -15.28
N ILE A 78 -4.29 -14.98 -16.29
CA ILE A 78 -4.86 -14.11 -17.33
C ILE A 78 -5.77 -13.07 -16.68
N LEU A 79 -6.69 -13.48 -15.81
CA LEU A 79 -7.57 -12.57 -15.08
C LEU A 79 -6.79 -11.60 -14.19
N ALA A 80 -5.72 -12.05 -13.53
CA ALA A 80 -4.88 -11.17 -12.71
C ALA A 80 -4.13 -10.14 -13.56
N GLY A 81 -3.69 -10.53 -14.76
CA GLY A 81 -3.13 -9.63 -15.76
C GLY A 81 -4.12 -8.58 -16.24
N LEU A 82 -5.36 -8.98 -16.51
CA LEU A 82 -6.47 -8.08 -16.85
C LEU A 82 -6.78 -7.11 -15.71
N VAL A 83 -6.84 -7.58 -14.46
CA VAL A 83 -7.01 -6.72 -13.27
C VAL A 83 -5.86 -5.72 -13.17
N THR A 84 -4.61 -6.16 -13.37
CA THR A 84 -3.43 -5.27 -13.33
C THR A 84 -3.54 -4.16 -14.39
N ALA A 85 -3.92 -4.52 -15.61
CA ALA A 85 -4.13 -3.57 -16.69
C ALA A 85 -5.27 -2.60 -16.38
N ALA A 86 -6.42 -3.11 -15.92
CA ALA A 86 -7.58 -2.30 -15.59
C ALA A 86 -7.29 -1.27 -14.50
N ILE A 87 -6.61 -1.67 -13.41
CA ILE A 87 -6.21 -0.72 -12.36
C ILE A 87 -5.17 0.26 -12.93
N SER A 88 -4.22 -0.20 -13.76
CA SER A 88 -3.19 0.66 -14.33
C SER A 88 -3.70 1.71 -15.32
N LEU A 89 -4.91 1.55 -15.87
CA LEU A 89 -5.61 2.61 -16.60
C LEU A 89 -5.96 3.80 -15.70
N MET A 90 -5.94 3.69 -14.37
CA MET A 90 -6.09 4.86 -13.50
C MET A 90 -4.87 5.79 -13.58
N ALA A 91 -3.66 5.27 -13.83
CA ALA A 91 -2.45 6.08 -14.01
C ALA A 91 -2.20 6.42 -15.49
N LEU A 92 -2.46 5.45 -16.39
CA LEU A 92 -2.21 5.56 -17.83
C LEU A 92 -3.45 5.98 -18.61
N GLY A 93 -4.58 6.26 -17.96
CA GLY A 93 -5.82 6.70 -18.60
C GLY A 93 -5.66 8.05 -19.31
N SER A 94 -4.71 8.84 -18.85
CA SER A 94 -4.16 10.01 -19.52
C SER A 94 -3.65 9.75 -20.95
N VAL A 95 -3.26 8.52 -21.31
CA VAL A 95 -2.89 8.15 -22.69
C VAL A 95 -4.11 8.06 -23.60
N LEU A 96 -5.31 7.90 -23.03
CA LEU A 96 -6.57 7.81 -23.76
C LEU A 96 -7.12 9.18 -24.18
N VAL A 97 -6.57 10.27 -23.66
CA VAL A 97 -6.93 11.64 -24.04
C VAL A 97 -5.93 12.25 -25.03
N GLU A 98 -6.42 13.20 -25.81
CA GLU A 98 -5.57 14.06 -26.62
C GLU A 98 -4.56 14.79 -25.72
N GLN A 99 -3.34 14.96 -26.23
CA GLN A 99 -2.26 15.60 -25.48
C GLN A 99 -2.14 17.04 -25.99
N PRO A 100 -2.68 18.02 -25.25
CA PRO A 100 -2.62 19.42 -25.66
C PRO A 100 -1.19 19.96 -25.53
N ASP A 101 -0.90 21.03 -26.28
CA ASP A 101 0.26 21.85 -26.01
C ASP A 101 0.09 22.52 -24.63
N PRO A 102 1.03 22.34 -23.68
CA PRO A 102 0.97 23.01 -22.38
C PRO A 102 0.82 24.54 -22.47
N ALA A 103 1.33 25.17 -23.52
CA ALA A 103 1.23 26.62 -23.71
C ALA A 103 -0.17 27.09 -24.15
N ALA A 104 -0.96 26.20 -24.76
CA ALA A 104 -2.30 26.50 -25.28
C ALA A 104 -3.41 25.83 -24.45
N TYR A 105 -3.06 25.18 -23.34
CA TYR A 105 -4.02 24.41 -22.55
C TYR A 105 -5.07 25.31 -21.89
N THR A 106 -6.34 25.01 -22.13
CA THR A 106 -7.47 25.59 -21.40
C THR A 106 -8.02 24.56 -20.42
N GLU A 107 -8.21 24.97 -19.16
CA GLU A 107 -8.70 24.11 -18.09
C GLU A 107 -10.01 23.39 -18.48
N GLY A 108 -10.16 22.14 -18.03
CA GLY A 108 -11.34 21.31 -18.30
C GLY A 108 -11.39 20.63 -19.67
N GLN A 109 -10.43 20.90 -20.58
CA GLN A 109 -10.34 20.17 -21.85
C GLN A 109 -9.54 18.87 -21.68
N ALA A 110 -10.20 17.72 -21.84
CA ALA A 110 -9.54 16.41 -21.91
C ALA A 110 -10.36 15.48 -22.83
N ALA A 111 -10.40 15.83 -24.12
CA ALA A 111 -11.11 15.05 -25.11
C ALA A 111 -10.46 13.66 -25.27
N LEU A 112 -11.29 12.62 -25.33
CA LEU A 112 -10.82 11.27 -25.63
C LEU A 112 -10.29 11.22 -27.06
N ARG A 113 -9.19 10.48 -27.26
CA ARG A 113 -8.69 10.16 -28.60
C ARG A 113 -9.75 9.36 -29.36
N PRO A 114 -9.87 9.53 -30.69
CA PRO A 114 -10.76 8.69 -31.50
C PRO A 114 -10.51 7.18 -31.31
N ALA A 115 -9.24 6.79 -31.10
CA ALA A 115 -8.83 5.41 -30.86
C ALA A 115 -8.81 4.99 -29.37
N ALA A 116 -9.38 5.78 -28.45
CA ALA A 116 -9.28 5.53 -27.00
C ALA A 116 -9.80 4.13 -26.60
N VAL A 117 -10.94 3.70 -27.14
CA VAL A 117 -11.51 2.37 -26.87
C VAL A 117 -10.58 1.26 -27.34
N LEU A 118 -9.98 1.42 -28.52
CA LEU A 118 -9.02 0.45 -29.07
C LEU A 118 -7.74 0.38 -28.24
N LEU A 119 -7.21 1.52 -27.80
CA LEU A 119 -6.04 1.59 -26.94
C LEU A 119 -6.29 0.94 -25.58
N ALA A 120 -7.43 1.23 -24.94
CA ALA A 120 -7.82 0.61 -23.68
C ALA A 120 -8.00 -0.90 -23.84
N GLY A 121 -8.71 -1.34 -24.89
CA GLY A 121 -8.90 -2.76 -25.19
C GLY A 121 -7.57 -3.49 -25.45
N GLY A 122 -6.68 -2.90 -26.25
CA GLY A 122 -5.35 -3.43 -26.52
C GLY A 122 -4.49 -3.55 -25.26
N PHE A 123 -4.55 -2.56 -24.37
CA PHE A 123 -3.84 -2.59 -23.09
C PHE A 123 -4.35 -3.69 -22.15
N LEU A 124 -5.67 -3.91 -22.10
CA LEU A 124 -6.26 -5.03 -21.36
C LEU A 124 -5.80 -6.38 -21.92
N ILE A 125 -5.86 -6.56 -23.24
CA ILE A 125 -5.38 -7.78 -23.91
C ILE A 125 -3.91 -8.03 -23.60
N ALA A 126 -3.06 -7.00 -23.71
CA ALA A 126 -1.65 -7.09 -23.35
C ALA A 126 -1.45 -7.53 -21.89
N GLY A 127 -2.24 -6.99 -20.96
CA GLY A 127 -2.25 -7.42 -19.56
C GLY A 127 -2.59 -8.90 -19.40
N GLY A 128 -3.63 -9.38 -20.10
CA GLY A 128 -3.99 -10.81 -20.10
C GLY A 128 -2.87 -11.71 -20.63
N ILE A 129 -2.21 -11.31 -21.72
CA ILE A 129 -1.05 -12.01 -22.30
C ILE A 129 0.12 -12.05 -21.31
N ILE A 130 0.47 -10.91 -20.70
CA ILE A 130 1.54 -10.84 -19.69
C ILE A 130 1.21 -11.71 -18.48
N GLY A 131 -0.06 -11.74 -18.06
CA GLY A 131 -0.54 -12.66 -17.03
C GLY A 131 -0.30 -14.14 -17.40
N ALA A 132 -0.65 -14.53 -18.63
CA ALA A 132 -0.39 -15.88 -19.14
C ALA A 132 1.12 -16.20 -19.17
N MET A 133 1.95 -15.27 -19.66
CA MET A 133 3.42 -15.39 -19.64
C MET A 133 3.93 -15.57 -18.21
N GLY A 134 3.39 -14.81 -17.25
CA GLY A 134 3.70 -14.94 -15.83
C GLY A 134 3.47 -16.35 -15.30
N ALA A 135 2.32 -16.96 -15.61
CA ALA A 135 2.04 -18.34 -15.25
C ALA A 135 2.93 -19.36 -15.97
N PHE A 136 3.23 -19.16 -17.25
CA PHE A 136 4.11 -20.03 -18.03
C PHE A 136 5.53 -20.04 -17.45
N PHE A 137 6.18 -18.88 -17.37
CA PHE A 137 7.54 -18.76 -16.82
C PHE A 137 7.60 -19.14 -15.34
N GLY A 138 6.54 -18.88 -14.58
CA GLY A 138 6.44 -19.24 -13.17
C GLY A 138 6.45 -20.75 -12.92
N LYS A 139 5.97 -21.56 -13.89
CA LYS A 139 6.06 -23.04 -13.84
C LYS A 139 7.42 -23.56 -14.28
N VAL A 140 8.01 -22.96 -15.32
CA VAL A 140 9.26 -23.45 -15.95
C VAL A 140 10.47 -23.24 -15.06
N THR A 141 10.49 -22.15 -14.30
CA THR A 141 11.61 -21.87 -13.40
C THR A 141 11.43 -22.65 -12.09
N LYS A 142 12.19 -23.74 -11.91
CA LYS A 142 12.23 -24.54 -10.67
C LYS A 142 12.52 -23.62 -9.47
N SER A 143 11.59 -23.50 -8.52
CA SER A 143 11.92 -22.94 -7.21
C SER A 143 11.20 -23.70 -6.12
N GLN A 144 12.02 -24.32 -5.27
CA GLN A 144 11.67 -25.02 -4.04
C GLN A 144 11.29 -24.02 -2.93
N VAL A 145 10.34 -23.12 -3.18
CA VAL A 145 9.75 -22.38 -2.05
C VAL A 145 8.81 -23.35 -1.35
N LEU A 146 9.36 -24.02 -0.33
CA LEU A 146 8.62 -24.72 0.71
C LEU A 146 7.59 -23.74 1.27
N LEU A 147 6.36 -23.83 0.77
CA LEU A 147 5.23 -23.19 1.44
C LEU A 147 5.12 -23.80 2.85
N PRO A 148 4.64 -23.03 3.84
CA PRO A 148 4.40 -23.54 5.19
C PRO A 148 3.59 -24.84 5.11
N THR A 149 4.00 -25.80 5.92
CA THR A 149 3.63 -27.22 5.94
C THR A 149 2.17 -27.48 6.33
N ILE A 150 1.30 -26.47 6.19
CA ILE A 150 -0.03 -26.44 6.77
C ILE A 150 -1.03 -25.92 5.75
N GLY A 151 -2.06 -26.72 5.50
CA GLY A 151 -2.92 -26.67 4.32
C GLY A 151 -3.89 -25.49 4.20
N ILE A 152 -3.68 -24.39 4.95
CA ILE A 152 -4.51 -23.18 4.89
C ILE A 152 -3.75 -22.05 4.19
N ASP A 153 -4.20 -21.67 2.99
CA ASP A 153 -3.66 -20.52 2.24
C ASP A 153 -3.95 -19.22 3.00
N PRO A 154 -2.95 -18.48 3.53
CA PRO A 154 -3.16 -17.29 4.34
C PRO A 154 -3.41 -16.05 3.46
N TRP A 155 -4.30 -16.18 2.49
CA TRP A 155 -4.62 -15.14 1.53
C TRP A 155 -5.04 -13.80 2.17
N PRO A 156 -5.78 -13.72 3.30
CA PRO A 156 -6.18 -12.42 3.85
C PRO A 156 -4.96 -11.65 4.34
N ALA A 157 -4.00 -12.35 4.93
CA ALA A 157 -2.75 -11.77 5.37
C ALA A 157 -1.93 -11.27 4.18
N ARG A 158 -1.81 -12.07 3.13
CA ARG A 158 -1.06 -11.70 1.92
C ARG A 158 -1.66 -10.45 1.26
N LEU A 159 -2.98 -10.37 1.17
CA LEU A 159 -3.67 -9.20 0.63
C LEU A 159 -3.47 -7.97 1.53
N ALA A 160 -3.59 -8.13 2.85
CA ALA A 160 -3.33 -7.05 3.80
C ALA A 160 -1.88 -6.53 3.71
N TRP A 161 -0.90 -7.42 3.50
CA TRP A 161 0.48 -7.01 3.22
C TRP A 161 0.61 -6.19 1.94
N VAL A 162 -0.05 -6.60 0.85
CA VAL A 162 -0.08 -5.82 -0.40
C VAL A 162 -0.71 -4.44 -0.18
N VAL A 163 -1.83 -4.35 0.57
CA VAL A 163 -2.44 -3.07 0.93
C VAL A 163 -1.48 -2.20 1.73
N MET A 164 -0.83 -2.73 2.77
CA MET A 164 0.15 -1.97 3.54
C MET A 164 1.32 -1.50 2.67
N VAL A 165 1.87 -2.37 1.82
CA VAL A 165 2.97 -2.02 0.91
C VAL A 165 2.55 -0.94 -0.08
N SER A 166 1.28 -0.89 -0.51
CA SER A 166 0.77 0.18 -1.39
C SER A 166 0.83 1.56 -0.74
N TYR A 167 0.80 1.66 0.59
CA TYR A 167 0.88 2.93 1.30
C TYR A 167 2.31 3.46 1.41
N ILE A 168 3.32 2.61 1.25
CA ILE A 168 4.74 3.02 1.32
C ILE A 168 5.07 4.07 0.25
N PRO A 169 4.87 3.83 -1.06
CA PRO A 169 5.13 4.85 -2.07
C PRO A 169 4.21 6.06 -1.88
N LEU A 170 2.96 5.88 -1.42
CA LEU A 170 2.04 6.98 -1.13
C LEU A 170 2.59 7.95 -0.07
N ILE A 171 3.09 7.44 1.05
CA ILE A 171 3.64 8.26 2.15
C ILE A 171 4.96 8.91 1.73
N LEU A 172 5.84 8.18 1.03
CA LEU A 172 7.07 8.75 0.49
C LEU A 172 6.78 9.90 -0.48
N LEU A 173 5.80 9.70 -1.37
CA LEU A 173 5.31 10.74 -2.28
C LEU A 173 4.73 11.95 -1.54
N GLY A 174 3.93 11.74 -0.50
CA GLY A 174 3.41 12.84 0.32
C GLY A 174 4.53 13.64 0.99
N GLY A 175 5.58 12.95 1.43
CA GLY A 175 6.81 13.57 1.92
C GLY A 175 7.49 14.44 0.85
N LEU A 176 7.67 13.91 -0.37
CA LEU A 176 8.24 14.64 -1.51
C LEU A 176 7.40 15.85 -1.90
N VAL A 177 6.07 15.71 -1.98
CA VAL A 177 5.14 16.82 -2.27
C VAL A 177 5.30 17.94 -1.26
N THR A 178 5.43 17.59 0.02
CA THR A 178 5.63 18.60 1.07
C THR A 178 7.03 19.21 1.01
N SER A 179 8.09 18.41 0.74
CA SER A 179 9.48 18.90 0.72
C SER A 179 9.76 19.84 -0.45
N SER A 180 9.08 19.59 -1.57
CA SER A 180 9.22 20.37 -2.81
C SER A 180 8.24 21.54 -2.89
N GLU A 181 7.45 21.77 -1.83
CA GLU A 181 6.37 22.76 -1.78
C GLU A 181 5.35 22.59 -2.92
N SER A 182 5.22 21.37 -3.42
CA SER A 182 4.30 21.02 -4.50
C SER A 182 2.85 20.87 -4.03
N GLY A 183 2.59 20.95 -2.73
CA GLY A 183 1.29 20.62 -2.14
C GLY A 183 0.11 21.49 -2.58
N MET A 184 0.38 22.62 -3.24
CA MET A 184 -0.59 23.59 -3.76
C MET A 184 -0.39 23.84 -5.27
N ALA A 185 0.32 22.94 -5.97
CA ALA A 185 0.58 23.05 -7.41
C ALA A 185 -0.71 22.82 -8.23
N VAL A 186 -1.64 22.02 -7.71
CA VAL A 186 -2.97 21.73 -8.26
C VAL A 186 -4.01 22.23 -7.26
N ARG A 187 -4.73 23.31 -7.60
CA ARG A 187 -5.62 24.01 -6.64
C ARG A 187 -7.03 23.43 -6.52
N GLY A 188 -7.41 22.48 -7.39
CA GLY A 188 -8.71 21.78 -7.36
C GLY A 188 -8.66 20.42 -6.64
N TRP A 189 -9.83 19.88 -6.29
CA TRP A 189 -10.03 18.49 -5.83
C TRP A 189 -11.51 18.11 -5.96
N PRO A 190 -11.84 16.89 -6.45
CA PRO A 190 -10.95 15.80 -6.85
C PRO A 190 -10.38 15.95 -8.27
N ASP A 191 -10.75 17.00 -9.00
CA ASP A 191 -10.24 17.29 -10.35
C ASP A 191 -8.77 17.73 -10.34
N THR A 192 -8.18 17.80 -11.54
CA THR A 192 -6.88 18.44 -11.80
C THR A 192 -7.09 19.47 -12.90
N PHE A 193 -7.16 20.76 -12.53
CA PHE A 193 -7.44 21.88 -13.44
C PHE A 193 -8.72 21.67 -14.26
N GLY A 194 -9.82 21.30 -13.59
CA GLY A 194 -11.13 21.06 -14.19
C GLY A 194 -11.29 19.73 -14.93
N ALA A 195 -10.20 19.00 -15.18
CA ALA A 195 -10.25 17.69 -15.81
C ALA A 195 -10.37 16.55 -14.78
N ASN A 196 -10.95 15.41 -15.19
CA ASN A 196 -10.94 14.19 -14.39
C ASN A 196 -9.49 13.76 -14.10
N MET A 197 -9.15 13.52 -12.83
CA MET A 197 -7.77 13.19 -12.44
C MET A 197 -7.18 11.97 -13.17
N PHE A 198 -7.97 10.94 -13.47
CA PHE A 198 -7.46 9.72 -14.13
C PHE A 198 -7.24 9.90 -15.64
N LEU A 199 -7.79 10.97 -16.20
CA LEU A 199 -7.69 11.34 -17.61
C LEU A 199 -6.92 12.64 -17.81
N TYR A 200 -6.26 13.17 -16.78
CA TYR A 200 -5.48 14.39 -16.89
C TYR A 200 -4.27 14.15 -17.84
N PRO A 201 -4.08 14.96 -18.90
CA PRO A 201 -3.04 14.70 -19.90
C PRO A 201 -1.62 14.66 -19.31
N VAL A 202 -0.84 13.63 -19.65
CA VAL A 202 0.55 13.47 -19.16
C VAL A 202 1.45 14.61 -19.62
N SER A 203 1.22 15.13 -20.83
CA SER A 203 1.94 16.29 -21.39
C SER A 203 1.96 17.50 -20.45
N LEU A 204 0.87 17.69 -19.69
CA LEU A 204 0.72 18.79 -18.73
C LEU A 204 1.37 18.50 -17.36
N MET A 205 1.71 17.25 -17.09
CA MET A 205 2.48 16.85 -15.90
C MET A 205 4.00 17.05 -16.09
N SER A 206 4.45 17.69 -17.17
CA SER A 206 5.87 17.96 -17.43
C SER A 206 6.52 18.86 -16.35
N GLN A 207 5.72 19.66 -15.64
CA GLN A 207 6.22 20.44 -14.51
C GLN A 207 6.42 19.57 -13.26
N PRO A 208 7.61 19.57 -12.64
CA PRO A 208 7.92 18.67 -11.53
C PRO A 208 6.94 18.75 -10.34
N ARG A 209 6.47 19.96 -10.02
CA ARG A 209 5.55 20.17 -8.90
C ARG A 209 4.16 19.56 -9.17
N ILE A 210 3.64 19.75 -10.38
CA ILE A 210 2.37 19.16 -10.81
C ILE A 210 2.49 17.63 -10.83
N PHE A 211 3.59 17.10 -11.40
CA PHE A 211 3.84 15.66 -11.43
C PHE A 211 3.80 15.03 -10.04
N LEU A 212 4.51 15.62 -9.07
CA LEU A 212 4.57 15.08 -7.71
C LEU A 212 3.20 15.11 -7.03
N GLU A 213 2.49 16.24 -7.10
CA GLU A 213 1.18 16.35 -6.46
C GLU A 213 0.16 15.42 -7.10
N HIS A 214 0.09 15.39 -8.43
CA HIS A 214 -0.85 14.55 -9.16
C HIS A 214 -0.55 13.06 -8.94
N SER A 215 0.73 12.65 -9.01
CA SER A 215 1.13 11.28 -8.71
C SER A 215 0.75 10.87 -7.29
N HIS A 216 0.92 11.76 -6.30
CA HIS A 216 0.48 11.48 -4.93
C HIS A 216 -1.03 11.20 -4.84
N ARG A 217 -1.87 11.95 -5.58
CA ARG A 217 -3.33 11.71 -5.66
C ARG A 217 -3.66 10.35 -6.32
N LEU A 218 -2.95 9.99 -7.38
CA LEU A 218 -3.12 8.70 -8.07
C LEU A 218 -2.77 7.53 -7.14
N PHE A 219 -1.63 7.60 -6.44
CA PHE A 219 -1.25 6.59 -5.44
C PHE A 219 -2.24 6.56 -4.27
N GLY A 220 -2.84 7.69 -3.90
CA GLY A 220 -3.91 7.76 -2.91
C GLY A 220 -5.15 6.98 -3.37
N SER A 221 -5.52 7.12 -4.64
CA SER A 221 -6.61 6.34 -5.25
C SER A 221 -6.29 4.83 -5.32
N LEU A 222 -5.06 4.46 -5.69
CA LEU A 222 -4.61 3.06 -5.70
C LEU A 222 -4.68 2.44 -4.30
N ALA A 223 -4.16 3.14 -3.29
CA ALA A 223 -4.22 2.73 -1.89
C ALA A 223 -5.66 2.60 -1.38
N GLY A 224 -6.53 3.55 -1.72
CA GLY A 224 -7.97 3.50 -1.43
C GLY A 224 -8.64 2.27 -2.03
N LEU A 225 -8.42 2.02 -3.33
CA LEU A 225 -8.95 0.85 -4.02
C LEU A 225 -8.42 -0.46 -3.41
N ALA A 226 -7.12 -0.54 -3.14
CA ALA A 226 -6.49 -1.69 -2.49
C ALA A 226 -7.17 -2.01 -1.15
N THR A 227 -7.43 -0.98 -0.35
CA THR A 227 -8.11 -1.08 0.95
C THR A 227 -9.56 -1.52 0.81
N LEU A 228 -10.29 -0.96 -0.15
CA LEU A 228 -11.65 -1.34 -0.47
C LEU A 228 -11.74 -2.82 -0.88
N LEU A 229 -10.82 -3.30 -1.71
CA LEU A 229 -10.76 -4.71 -2.12
C LEU A 229 -10.47 -5.64 -0.93
N LEU A 230 -9.53 -5.27 -0.05
CA LEU A 230 -9.30 -6.02 1.19
C LEU A 230 -10.56 -6.09 2.05
N TRP A 231 -11.22 -4.95 2.26
CA TRP A 231 -12.46 -4.88 3.02
C TRP A 231 -13.57 -5.75 2.40
N LEU A 232 -13.77 -5.64 1.09
CA LEU A 232 -14.79 -6.39 0.36
C LEU A 232 -14.57 -7.90 0.47
N VAL A 233 -13.32 -8.34 0.24
CA VAL A 233 -13.01 -9.77 0.34
C VAL A 233 -13.17 -10.27 1.78
N VAL A 234 -12.81 -9.47 2.78
CA VAL A 234 -12.98 -9.82 4.20
C VAL A 234 -14.45 -9.88 4.62
N ILE A 235 -15.29 -8.93 4.18
CA ILE A 235 -16.70 -8.85 4.58
C ILE A 235 -17.56 -9.93 3.91
N LEU A 236 -17.19 -10.34 2.68
CA LEU A 236 -17.89 -11.40 1.95
C LEU A 236 -17.61 -12.80 2.51
N GLY A 237 -16.46 -13.02 3.15
CA GLY A 237 -16.15 -14.27 3.85
C GLY A 237 -16.74 -14.28 5.27
N PRO A 238 -17.64 -15.21 5.63
CA PRO A 238 -18.28 -15.21 6.96
C PRO A 238 -17.29 -15.31 8.13
N GLU A 239 -16.28 -16.18 8.02
CA GLU A 239 -15.26 -16.38 9.06
C GLU A 239 -14.32 -15.18 9.18
N THR A 240 -13.87 -14.63 8.04
CA THR A 240 -13.01 -13.44 7.99
C THR A 240 -13.75 -12.20 8.48
N ARG A 241 -15.04 -12.05 8.13
CA ARG A 241 -15.89 -10.96 8.58
C ARG A 241 -16.02 -10.95 10.09
N LYS A 242 -16.34 -12.11 10.70
CA LYS A 242 -16.48 -12.22 12.16
C LYS A 242 -15.20 -11.80 12.89
N LYS A 243 -14.03 -12.12 12.32
CA LYS A 243 -12.74 -11.89 12.97
C LYS A 243 -12.13 -10.53 12.68
N PHE A 244 -12.18 -10.08 11.43
CA PHE A 244 -11.45 -8.91 10.93
C PHE A 244 -12.36 -7.82 10.36
N GLY A 245 -13.66 -8.06 10.20
CA GLY A 245 -14.58 -7.16 9.50
C GLY A 245 -14.67 -5.76 10.11
N ILE A 246 -14.77 -5.65 11.44
CA ILE A 246 -14.80 -4.33 12.11
C ILE A 246 -13.48 -3.57 11.86
N TRP A 247 -12.35 -4.26 11.95
CA TRP A 247 -11.02 -3.67 11.80
C TRP A 247 -10.70 -3.26 10.36
N THR A 248 -11.07 -4.06 9.37
CA THR A 248 -10.96 -3.65 7.97
C THR A 248 -11.94 -2.53 7.62
N THR A 249 -13.12 -2.49 8.25
CA THR A 249 -14.08 -1.39 8.09
C THR A 249 -13.50 -0.09 8.66
N ALA A 250 -12.92 -0.15 9.86
CA ALA A 250 -12.25 1.00 10.47
C ALA A 250 -11.08 1.50 9.61
N LEU A 251 -10.27 0.60 9.03
CA LEU A 251 -9.21 0.98 8.08
C LEU A 251 -9.79 1.69 6.85
N LEU A 252 -10.85 1.14 6.24
CA LEU A 252 -11.49 1.75 5.08
C LEU A 252 -12.02 3.16 5.40
N LEU A 253 -12.70 3.33 6.53
CA LEU A 253 -13.20 4.63 6.97
C LEU A 253 -12.05 5.62 7.24
N ALA A 254 -10.95 5.15 7.84
CA ALA A 254 -9.78 5.98 8.08
C ALA A 254 -9.12 6.46 6.76
N VAL A 255 -9.09 5.60 5.73
CA VAL A 255 -8.58 5.95 4.39
C VAL A 255 -9.51 6.93 3.67
N ILE A 256 -10.83 6.78 3.80
CA ILE A 256 -11.81 7.74 3.28
C ILE A 256 -11.61 9.10 3.95
N LEU A 257 -11.52 9.13 5.28
CA LEU A 257 -11.25 10.36 6.02
C LEU A 257 -9.91 10.98 5.61
N GLN A 258 -8.88 10.16 5.36
CA GLN A 258 -7.59 10.62 4.84
C GLN A 258 -7.71 11.30 3.48
N GLY A 259 -8.44 10.70 2.54
CA GLY A 259 -8.70 11.29 1.23
C GLY A 259 -9.44 12.63 1.33
N ILE A 260 -10.44 12.72 2.22
CA ILE A 260 -11.18 13.96 2.48
C ILE A 260 -10.25 15.02 3.08
N LEU A 261 -9.47 14.69 4.12
CA LEU A 261 -8.50 15.62 4.73
C LEU A 261 -7.47 16.11 3.71
N GLY A 262 -6.97 15.22 2.86
CA GLY A 262 -6.03 15.53 1.78
C GLY A 262 -6.61 16.44 0.70
N GLY A 263 -7.90 16.32 0.39
CA GLY A 263 -8.62 17.25 -0.50
C GLY A 263 -8.89 18.60 0.16
N GLN A 264 -9.42 18.59 1.38
CA GLN A 264 -9.78 19.80 2.13
C GLN A 264 -8.57 20.68 2.43
N ARG A 265 -7.39 20.10 2.73
CA ARG A 265 -6.17 20.91 2.95
C ARG A 265 -5.73 21.68 1.69
N VAL A 266 -6.06 21.17 0.50
CA VAL A 266 -5.81 21.87 -0.78
C VAL A 266 -6.88 22.93 -1.00
N VAL A 267 -8.16 22.56 -1.00
CA VAL A 267 -9.27 23.49 -1.30
C VAL A 267 -9.30 24.68 -0.34
N LEU A 268 -9.02 24.43 0.95
CA LEU A 268 -9.00 25.47 1.98
C LEU A 268 -7.62 26.12 2.17
N ASN A 269 -6.59 25.68 1.44
CA ASN A 269 -5.20 26.12 1.59
C ASN A 269 -4.76 26.20 3.07
N SER A 270 -4.95 25.10 3.82
CA SER A 270 -4.81 25.09 5.28
C SER A 270 -3.56 24.30 5.73
N PRO A 271 -2.53 24.97 6.27
CA PRO A 271 -1.34 24.31 6.82
C PRO A 271 -1.66 23.39 8.01
N VAL A 272 -2.69 23.72 8.80
CA VAL A 272 -3.14 22.89 9.93
C VAL A 272 -3.73 21.59 9.41
N LEU A 273 -4.59 21.64 8.39
CA LEU A 273 -5.12 20.42 7.78
C LEU A 273 -4.02 19.63 7.08
N ALA A 274 -3.01 20.28 6.50
CA ALA A 274 -1.85 19.60 5.94
C ALA A 274 -1.04 18.85 7.02
N ALA A 275 -0.84 19.46 8.19
CA ALA A 275 -0.20 18.81 9.35
C ALA A 275 -1.00 17.60 9.84
N LEU A 276 -2.33 17.75 10.00
CA LEU A 276 -3.22 16.67 10.43
C LEU A 276 -3.26 15.53 9.41
N HIS A 277 -3.39 15.84 8.12
CA HIS A 277 -3.36 14.88 7.02
C HIS A 277 -2.06 14.07 7.03
N GLY A 278 -0.90 14.76 7.08
CA GLY A 278 0.42 14.11 7.10
C GLY A 278 0.66 13.24 8.34
N ALA A 279 0.24 13.70 9.52
CA ALA A 279 0.37 12.92 10.75
C ALA A 279 -0.56 11.70 10.76
N PHE A 280 -1.84 11.91 10.44
CA PHE A 280 -2.83 10.82 10.43
C PHE A 280 -2.51 9.79 9.34
N GLY A 281 -1.85 10.16 8.23
CA GLY A 281 -1.51 9.23 7.15
C GLY A 281 -0.51 8.18 7.60
N GLN A 282 0.46 8.58 8.41
CA GLN A 282 1.43 7.65 9.02
C GLN A 282 0.77 6.74 10.07
N VAL A 283 -0.23 7.23 10.81
CA VAL A 283 -1.04 6.40 11.72
C VAL A 283 -1.84 5.36 10.95
N VAL A 284 -2.43 5.72 9.81
CA VAL A 284 -3.15 4.79 8.92
C VAL A 284 -2.20 3.72 8.36
N LEU A 285 -0.97 4.08 7.98
CA LEU A 285 0.08 3.11 7.62
C LEU A 285 0.39 2.14 8.75
N ALA A 286 0.62 2.65 9.97
CA ALA A 286 0.89 1.82 11.13
C ALA A 286 -0.28 0.87 11.43
N TYR A 287 -1.52 1.34 11.33
CA TYR A 287 -2.72 0.53 11.49
C TYR A 287 -2.79 -0.60 10.44
N ALA A 288 -2.55 -0.28 9.16
CA ALA A 288 -2.53 -1.29 8.10
C ALA A 288 -1.42 -2.34 8.31
N ALA A 289 -0.25 -1.93 8.79
CA ALA A 289 0.85 -2.83 9.13
C ALA A 289 0.49 -3.77 10.30
N VAL A 290 -0.10 -3.23 11.38
CA VAL A 290 -0.57 -4.03 12.51
C VAL A 290 -1.66 -5.01 12.06
N LEU A 291 -2.59 -4.59 11.22
CA LEU A 291 -3.64 -5.46 10.70
C LEU A 291 -3.06 -6.58 9.82
N ALA A 292 -2.11 -6.27 8.92
CA ALA A 292 -1.43 -7.27 8.10
C ALA A 292 -0.64 -8.29 8.94
N LEU A 293 0.05 -7.82 9.98
CA LEU A 293 0.74 -8.67 10.96
C LEU A 293 -0.25 -9.55 11.72
N TRP A 294 -1.34 -8.99 12.24
CA TRP A 294 -2.34 -9.73 13.01
C TRP A 294 -3.06 -10.80 12.17
N MET A 295 -3.30 -10.51 10.90
CA MET A 295 -3.85 -11.49 9.96
C MET A 295 -2.84 -12.60 9.61
N SER A 296 -1.54 -12.37 9.79
CA SER A 296 -0.50 -13.34 9.44
C SER A 296 -0.57 -14.62 10.28
N PRO A 297 -0.29 -15.80 9.70
CA PRO A 297 -0.22 -17.06 10.46
C PRO A 297 0.87 -17.03 11.53
N SER A 298 2.02 -16.43 11.22
CA SER A 298 3.16 -16.34 12.13
C SER A 298 2.79 -15.64 13.43
N TYR A 299 2.08 -14.51 13.36
CA TYR A 299 1.64 -13.80 14.54
C TYR A 299 0.56 -14.55 15.31
N ARG A 300 -0.43 -15.12 14.62
CA ARG A 300 -1.48 -15.94 15.27
C ARG A 300 -0.91 -17.15 16.01
N GLY A 301 0.18 -17.72 15.49
CA GLY A 301 0.96 -18.75 16.13
C GLY A 301 1.58 -18.32 17.47
N LEU A 302 2.06 -17.08 17.54
CA LEU A 302 2.64 -16.50 18.75
C LEU A 302 1.59 -16.16 19.82
N GLN A 303 0.33 -15.89 19.43
CA GLN A 303 -0.76 -15.63 20.38
C GLN A 303 -1.04 -16.82 21.30
N LEU A 304 -0.70 -18.05 20.87
CA LEU A 304 -0.81 -19.24 21.72
C LEU A 304 0.15 -19.24 22.92
N LEU A 305 1.08 -18.28 22.97
CA LEU A 305 2.11 -18.13 23.98
C LEU A 305 1.98 -16.80 24.75
N GLU A 306 0.92 -16.04 24.51
CA GLU A 306 0.77 -14.68 25.04
C GLU A 306 0.90 -14.63 26.57
N GLY A 307 0.42 -15.67 27.26
CA GLY A 307 0.57 -15.83 28.71
C GLY A 307 1.99 -16.13 29.22
N GLU A 308 2.89 -16.60 28.36
CA GLU A 308 4.30 -16.88 28.69
C GLU A 308 5.21 -15.69 28.30
N ILE A 309 4.81 -14.87 27.32
CA ILE A 309 5.64 -13.81 26.72
C ILE A 309 5.42 -12.43 27.35
N ALA A 310 4.20 -12.12 27.80
CA ALA A 310 3.79 -10.76 28.17
C ALA A 310 4.22 -10.36 29.60
N THR A 311 5.54 -10.16 29.82
CA THR A 311 6.03 -9.59 31.08
C THR A 311 5.67 -8.10 31.20
N ARG A 312 5.60 -7.59 32.45
CA ARG A 312 5.33 -6.16 32.73
C ARG A 312 6.33 -5.25 32.00
N SER A 313 7.61 -5.64 31.94
CA SER A 313 8.65 -4.87 31.26
C SER A 313 8.43 -4.80 29.75
N VAL A 314 8.11 -5.93 29.10
CA VAL A 314 7.75 -5.96 27.66
C VAL A 314 6.60 -4.99 27.41
N ARG A 315 5.52 -5.06 28.21
CA ARG A 315 4.34 -4.21 28.05
C ARG A 315 4.68 -2.73 28.22
N VAL A 316 5.45 -2.36 29.24
CA VAL A 316 5.81 -0.95 29.50
C VAL A 316 6.67 -0.38 28.37
N PHE A 317 7.73 -1.08 27.97
CA PHE A 317 8.65 -0.52 26.97
C PHE A 317 8.06 -0.53 25.56
N THR A 318 7.31 -1.56 25.17
CA THR A 318 6.67 -1.60 23.85
C THR A 318 5.53 -0.59 23.72
N THR A 319 4.67 -0.44 24.76
CA THR A 319 3.63 0.59 24.74
C THR A 319 4.23 1.98 24.87
N GLY A 320 5.26 2.18 25.69
CA GLY A 320 6.00 3.43 25.78
C GLY A 320 6.60 3.85 24.45
N ALA A 321 7.28 2.92 23.76
CA ALA A 321 7.84 3.13 22.43
C ALA A 321 6.77 3.53 21.40
N LEU A 322 5.59 2.90 21.45
CA LEU A 322 4.46 3.25 20.59
C LEU A 322 3.98 4.69 20.84
N HIS A 323 3.64 5.02 22.10
CA HIS A 323 3.07 6.33 22.43
C HIS A 323 4.06 7.46 22.15
N ILE A 324 5.33 7.29 22.53
CA ILE A 324 6.35 8.32 22.30
C ILE A 324 6.64 8.51 20.80
N SER A 325 6.54 7.46 19.99
CA SER A 325 6.64 7.56 18.53
C SER A 325 5.47 8.32 17.92
N ILE A 326 4.24 8.12 18.42
CA ILE A 326 3.06 8.88 17.96
C ILE A 326 3.22 10.36 18.30
N VAL A 327 3.62 10.69 19.52
CA VAL A 327 3.88 12.09 19.91
C VAL A 327 4.97 12.70 19.03
N GLN A 328 6.06 11.97 18.81
CA GLN A 328 7.17 12.42 17.98
C GLN A 328 6.76 12.73 16.53
N LEU A 329 5.90 11.87 15.98
CA LEU A 329 5.34 12.02 14.64
C LEU A 329 4.47 13.28 14.53
N VAL A 330 3.61 13.52 15.51
CA VAL A 330 2.77 14.73 15.57
C VAL A 330 3.65 15.99 15.68
N LEU A 331 4.64 15.99 16.56
CA LEU A 331 5.58 17.10 16.72
C LEU A 331 6.35 17.38 15.43
N GLY A 332 6.79 16.34 14.71
CA GLY A 332 7.48 16.48 13.43
C GLY A 332 6.58 17.08 12.35
N ALA A 333 5.32 16.64 12.26
CA ALA A 333 4.34 17.20 11.34
C ALA A 333 4.02 18.68 11.68
N MET A 334 3.83 18.99 12.96
CA MET A 334 3.63 20.37 13.43
C MET A 334 4.81 21.26 13.06
N TYR A 335 6.05 20.85 13.36
CA TYR A 335 7.24 21.63 13.02
C TYR A 335 7.30 21.89 11.51
N ARG A 336 7.07 20.86 10.70
CA ARG A 336 7.19 20.95 9.24
C ARG A 336 6.14 21.87 8.60
N HIS A 337 4.90 21.82 9.06
CA HIS A 337 3.78 22.53 8.43
C HIS A 337 3.42 23.86 9.10
N LEU A 338 3.76 24.04 10.38
CA LEU A 338 3.41 25.23 11.15
C LEU A 338 4.61 26.16 11.40
N ARG A 339 5.83 25.79 10.96
CA ARG A 339 6.98 26.68 11.04
C ARG A 339 6.69 27.97 10.27
N ARG A 340 6.65 29.09 11.00
CA ARG A 340 6.53 30.45 10.47
C ARG A 340 7.84 31.17 10.73
N GLY A 341 8.82 31.03 9.83
CA GLY A 341 10.13 31.67 9.95
C GLY A 341 10.82 31.41 11.30
N GLU A 342 11.54 32.42 11.80
CA GLU A 342 12.28 32.39 13.08
C GLU A 342 11.42 32.73 14.31
N SER A 343 10.12 32.43 14.29
CA SER A 343 9.26 32.69 15.45
C SER A 343 9.68 31.85 16.68
N PRO A 344 9.64 32.40 17.91
CA PRO A 344 10.00 31.66 19.14
C PRO A 344 9.25 30.33 19.30
N GLY A 345 7.97 30.30 18.92
CA GLY A 345 7.17 29.07 18.95
C GLY A 345 7.70 27.95 18.04
N SER A 346 8.28 28.29 16.89
CA SER A 346 8.86 27.29 15.97
C SER A 346 10.11 26.63 16.58
N PHE A 347 10.91 27.39 17.33
CA PHE A 347 12.08 26.88 18.05
C PHE A 347 11.67 25.92 19.18
N HIS A 348 10.64 26.25 19.96
CA HIS A 348 10.15 25.35 21.01
C HIS A 348 9.62 24.03 20.48
N ILE A 349 8.88 24.04 19.36
CA ILE A 349 8.40 22.80 18.73
C ILE A 349 9.59 21.95 18.27
N LEU A 350 10.61 22.57 17.65
CA LEU A 350 11.82 21.87 17.22
C LEU A 350 12.56 21.21 18.39
N LEU A 351 12.80 21.96 19.46
CA LEU A 351 13.49 21.45 20.64
C LEU A 351 12.72 20.29 21.27
N THR A 352 11.40 20.43 21.40
CA THR A 352 10.53 19.36 21.92
C THR A 352 10.59 18.13 21.01
N HIS A 353 10.53 18.31 19.69
CA HIS A 353 10.70 17.24 18.72
C HIS A 353 12.07 16.54 18.82
N MET A 354 13.16 17.29 19.05
CA MET A 354 14.48 16.69 19.27
C MET A 354 14.52 15.85 20.56
N VAL A 355 13.98 16.37 21.67
CA VAL A 355 13.94 15.65 22.95
C VAL A 355 13.13 14.35 22.84
N PHE A 356 11.94 14.41 22.24
CA PHE A 356 11.12 13.22 22.02
C PHE A 356 11.77 12.22 21.06
N ALA A 357 12.62 12.66 20.10
CA ALA A 357 13.41 11.76 19.26
C ALA A 357 14.34 10.87 20.09
N PHE A 358 15.07 11.45 21.05
CA PHE A 358 15.91 10.66 21.97
C PHE A 358 15.08 9.69 22.79
N GLY A 359 13.91 10.13 23.27
CA GLY A 359 12.97 9.25 23.96
C GLY A 359 12.53 8.05 23.11
N VAL A 360 12.20 8.26 21.83
CA VAL A 360 11.88 7.17 20.89
C VAL A 360 13.04 6.18 20.79
N VAL A 361 14.27 6.67 20.60
CA VAL A 361 15.46 5.80 20.49
C VAL A 361 15.65 4.99 21.77
N ILE A 362 15.59 5.63 22.94
CA ILE A 362 15.75 4.97 24.24
C ILE A 362 14.70 3.88 24.42
N PHE A 363 13.41 4.22 24.25
CA PHE A 363 12.33 3.23 24.45
C PHE A 363 12.37 2.10 23.42
N ALA A 364 12.76 2.37 22.18
CA ALA A 364 12.93 1.34 21.16
C ALA A 364 14.08 0.38 21.51
N VAL A 365 15.23 0.91 21.96
CA VAL A 365 16.37 0.10 22.42
C VAL A 365 16.00 -0.74 23.65
N LEU A 366 15.28 -0.16 24.62
CA LEU A 366 14.82 -0.89 25.81
C LEU A 366 13.82 -1.98 25.46
N ALA A 367 12.84 -1.68 24.60
CA ALA A 367 11.87 -2.66 24.11
C ALA A 367 12.58 -3.82 23.38
N GLY A 368 13.50 -3.49 22.46
CA GLY A 368 14.31 -4.48 21.75
C GLY A 368 15.17 -5.32 22.70
N SER A 369 15.80 -4.71 23.70
CA SER A 369 16.64 -5.39 24.68
C SER A 369 15.85 -6.38 25.53
N VAL A 370 14.66 -5.98 26.00
CA VAL A 370 13.78 -6.87 26.78
C VAL A 370 13.27 -8.02 25.92
N LEU A 371 12.87 -7.76 24.67
CA LEU A 371 12.45 -8.80 23.73
C LEU A 371 13.59 -9.78 23.40
N LEU A 372 14.82 -9.28 23.23
CA LEU A 372 16.00 -10.12 22.98
C LEU A 372 16.34 -11.00 24.18
N ARG A 373 16.30 -10.46 25.41
CA ARG A 373 16.50 -11.24 26.63
C ARG A 373 15.45 -12.34 26.75
N PHE A 374 14.17 -11.97 26.58
CA PHE A 374 13.07 -12.93 26.58
C PHE A 374 13.29 -14.07 25.56
N THR A 375 13.64 -13.71 24.32
CA THR A 375 13.89 -14.68 23.24
C THR A 375 15.05 -15.62 23.56
N ARG A 376 16.09 -15.13 24.26
CA ARG A 376 17.22 -15.96 24.70
C ARG A 376 16.84 -16.90 25.84
N GLU A 377 16.10 -16.41 26.83
CA GLU A 377 15.65 -17.20 27.99
C GLU A 377 14.66 -18.31 27.60
N HIS A 378 13.86 -18.07 26.57
CA HIS A 378 12.81 -18.99 26.11
C HIS A 378 13.16 -19.65 24.77
N ARG A 379 14.45 -19.73 24.44
CA ARG A 379 14.95 -20.27 23.17
C ARG A 379 14.46 -21.70 22.93
N ASP A 380 14.35 -22.49 24.00
CA ASP A 380 13.95 -23.90 23.95
C ASP A 380 12.46 -24.07 23.67
N LEU A 381 11.66 -23.03 23.93
CA LEU A 381 10.24 -23.02 23.57
C LEU A 381 10.07 -22.75 22.07
N LEU A 382 10.96 -22.01 21.41
CA LEU A 382 10.82 -21.60 19.99
C LEU A 382 10.68 -22.77 19.00
N PRO A 383 11.40 -23.92 19.13
CA PRO A 383 11.15 -25.11 18.32
C PRO A 383 9.77 -25.73 18.57
N SER A 384 9.31 -25.75 19.82
CA SER A 384 7.96 -26.22 20.19
C SER A 384 6.87 -25.31 19.63
N VAL A 385 7.17 -24.02 19.49
CA VAL A 385 6.32 -23.01 18.86
C VAL A 385 6.27 -23.23 17.36
N ALA A 386 7.40 -23.38 16.69
CA ALA A 386 7.43 -23.75 15.28
C ALA A 386 6.71 -25.08 15.01
N GLY A 387 6.76 -26.03 15.95
CA GLY A 387 5.99 -27.27 15.93
C GLY A 387 4.48 -27.07 16.11
N ARG A 388 4.06 -26.28 17.11
CA ARG A 388 2.64 -25.96 17.37
C ARG A 388 2.02 -25.12 16.27
N ILE A 389 2.75 -24.13 15.76
CA ILE A 389 2.36 -23.34 14.57
C ILE A 389 2.11 -24.28 13.39
N ARG A 390 2.99 -25.27 13.16
CA ARG A 390 2.80 -26.31 12.13
C ARG A 390 1.60 -27.22 12.38
N ALA A 391 1.18 -27.42 13.62
CA ALA A 391 0.06 -28.29 13.98
C ALA A 391 -1.31 -27.60 13.98
N THR A 392 -1.35 -26.26 14.17
CA THR A 392 -2.60 -25.48 14.30
C THR A 392 -2.99 -24.65 13.08
N GLY A 393 -2.08 -24.45 12.12
CA GLY A 393 -2.43 -23.87 10.80
C GLY A 393 -3.10 -24.90 9.89
#